data_AF-A0A7X8ZTW0-F1
#
_entry.id   AF-A0A7X8ZTW0-F1
#
_cell.length_a   1.000
_cell.length_b   1.000
_cell.length_c   1.000
_cell.angle_alpha   90.00
_cell.angle_beta   90.00
_cell.angle_gamma   90.00
#
_symmetry.space_group_name_H-M   'P 1'
#
loop_
_entity.id
_entity.type
_entity.pdbx_description
1 polymer ?
#
loop_
_entity_poly.entity_id
_entity_poly.type
_entity_poly.pdbx_seq_one_letter_code
_entity_poly.pdbx_strand_id
1 'polypeptide(L)'
;MVKTEILKIIKTMKGTKVEQKCISIEVPDGYEIDNEKSTFTNIVFKPIVYKCPKSWDDAFIDSHICGYWIDHFSNIRMADRYAVDDDKNVFKTEKQAKSALAYAQITQLMALPCYNGDWIPDWENGLIDKYSLIRKDGAIELILRFNTFSPITFKSKEVRESFLKNHEDLLRQYFEME
;
A
#
# COMPACT_ATOMS: atom_id res chain seq x y z
N MET A 1 20.92 63.67 -23.54
CA MET A 1 21.90 62.85 -24.29
C MET A 1 22.22 61.53 -23.58
N VAL A 2 22.51 61.52 -22.27
CA VAL A 2 22.90 60.30 -21.51
C VAL A 2 21.88 59.14 -21.54
N LYS A 3 20.56 59.44 -21.53
CA LYS A 3 19.51 58.40 -21.58
C LYS A 3 19.49 57.61 -22.90
N THR A 4 19.98 58.20 -23.99
CA THR A 4 19.92 57.61 -25.33
C THR A 4 21.09 56.65 -25.58
N GLU A 5 22.24 56.86 -24.91
CA GLU A 5 23.40 55.94 -24.97
C GLU A 5 23.19 54.68 -24.14
N ILE A 6 22.54 54.77 -22.97
CA ILE A 6 22.22 53.59 -22.14
C ILE A 6 21.26 52.64 -22.86
N LEU A 7 20.27 53.17 -23.59
CA LEU A 7 19.36 52.34 -24.40
C LEU A 7 20.07 51.66 -25.59
N LYS A 8 21.15 52.25 -26.12
CA LYS A 8 21.96 51.63 -27.18
C LYS A 8 22.80 50.46 -26.65
N ILE A 9 23.36 50.57 -25.45
CA ILE A 9 24.16 49.50 -24.82
C ILE A 9 23.29 48.27 -24.49
N ILE A 10 22.07 48.48 -23.97
CA ILE A 10 21.14 47.38 -23.66
C ILE A 10 20.62 46.69 -24.93
N LYS A 11 20.46 47.42 -26.05
CA LYS A 11 20.04 46.83 -27.34
C LYS A 11 21.11 45.95 -28.00
N THR A 12 22.37 46.05 -27.59
CA THR A 12 23.49 45.25 -28.12
C THR A 12 23.62 43.90 -27.42
N MET A 13 23.03 43.72 -26.24
CA MET A 13 22.90 42.39 -25.58
C MET A 13 21.69 41.60 -26.12
N LYS A 14 21.45 41.67 -27.43
CA LYS A 14 20.58 40.71 -28.11
C LYS A 14 21.24 39.35 -27.98
N GLY A 15 20.59 38.49 -27.22
CA GLY A 15 21.10 37.22 -26.76
C GLY A 15 21.80 36.42 -27.84
N THR A 16 23.06 36.10 -27.56
CA THR A 16 23.67 34.89 -28.08
C THR A 16 22.78 33.74 -27.65
N LYS A 17 22.02 33.17 -28.58
CA LYS A 17 21.39 31.86 -28.36
C LYS A 17 22.57 30.91 -28.16
N VAL A 18 22.92 30.61 -26.91
CA VAL A 18 23.91 29.60 -26.60
C VAL A 18 23.30 28.30 -27.10
N GLU A 19 23.83 27.81 -28.22
CA GLU A 19 23.42 26.54 -28.78
C GLU A 19 23.89 25.45 -27.81
N GLN A 20 22.97 24.93 -27.01
CA GLN A 20 23.27 23.91 -26.02
C GLN A 20 23.42 22.57 -26.75
N LYS A 21 24.65 22.06 -26.80
CA LYS A 21 24.96 20.73 -27.36
C LYS A 21 24.96 19.73 -26.21
N CYS A 22 24.07 18.74 -26.27
CA CYS A 22 23.92 17.69 -25.26
C CYS A 22 24.42 16.35 -25.81
N ILE A 23 24.95 15.51 -24.94
CA ILE A 23 25.25 14.10 -25.21
C ILE A 23 24.29 13.28 -24.35
N SER A 24 23.55 12.36 -24.95
CA SER A 24 22.71 11.40 -24.24
C SER A 24 23.46 10.09 -24.07
N ILE A 25 23.37 9.48 -22.89
CA ILE A 25 24.00 8.20 -22.57
C ILE A 25 22.89 7.25 -22.13
N GLU A 26 22.88 6.05 -22.72
CA GLU A 26 22.02 4.96 -22.26
C GLU A 26 22.72 4.22 -21.12
N VAL A 27 22.07 4.14 -19.96
CA VAL A 27 22.59 3.41 -18.80
C VAL A 27 22.19 1.94 -18.97
N PRO A 28 23.12 0.98 -18.86
CA PRO A 28 22.79 -0.44 -18.92
C PRO A 28 21.81 -0.86 -17.83
N ASP A 29 20.93 -1.82 -18.14
CA ASP A 29 19.97 -2.35 -17.18
C ASP A 29 20.66 -2.88 -15.91
N GLY A 30 20.14 -2.48 -14.75
CA GLY A 30 20.70 -2.87 -13.46
C GLY A 30 21.94 -2.07 -13.03
N TYR A 31 22.27 -0.98 -13.72
CA TYR A 31 23.35 -0.08 -13.35
C TYR A 31 22.85 1.37 -13.16
N GLU A 32 23.59 2.14 -12.37
CA GLU A 32 23.45 3.59 -12.25
C GLU A 32 24.80 4.26 -12.45
N ILE A 33 24.80 5.57 -12.76
CA ILE A 33 26.05 6.34 -12.85
C ILE A 33 26.67 6.44 -11.45
N ASP A 34 27.91 5.99 -11.32
CA ASP A 34 28.72 6.19 -10.13
C ASP A 34 29.21 7.64 -10.11
N ASN A 35 28.42 8.54 -9.53
CA ASN A 35 28.75 9.97 -9.47
C ASN A 35 30.05 10.27 -8.71
N GLU A 36 30.55 9.36 -7.86
CA GLU A 36 31.79 9.54 -7.11
C GLU A 36 33.02 9.18 -7.93
N LYS A 37 32.92 8.15 -8.79
CA LYS A 37 34.03 7.69 -9.65
C LYS A 37 33.97 8.25 -11.07
N SER A 38 32.85 8.82 -11.46
CA SER A 38 32.69 9.45 -12.77
C SER A 38 33.37 10.81 -12.81
N THR A 39 33.89 11.15 -13.98
CA THR A 39 34.47 12.44 -14.31
C THR A 39 33.83 12.97 -15.59
N PHE A 40 34.05 14.24 -15.92
CA PHE A 40 33.52 14.83 -17.15
C PHE A 40 33.92 14.06 -18.43
N THR A 41 35.06 13.36 -18.41
CA THR A 41 35.59 12.62 -19.58
C THR A 41 35.45 11.11 -19.47
N ASN A 42 35.01 10.57 -18.32
CA ASN A 42 34.89 9.12 -18.09
C ASN A 42 33.71 8.84 -17.17
N ILE A 43 32.66 8.22 -17.70
CA ILE A 43 31.45 7.86 -16.95
C ILE A 43 31.57 6.40 -16.52
N VAL A 44 31.49 6.17 -15.21
CA VAL A 44 31.59 4.84 -14.61
C VAL A 44 30.20 4.41 -14.17
N PHE A 45 29.78 3.22 -14.58
CA PHE A 45 28.55 2.61 -14.10
C PHE A 45 28.83 1.71 -12.91
N LYS A 46 28.00 1.79 -11.86
CA LYS A 46 28.00 0.83 -10.75
C LYS A 46 26.69 0.04 -10.74
N PRO A 47 26.71 -1.24 -10.33
CA PRO A 47 25.49 -2.03 -10.20
C PRO A 47 24.53 -1.35 -9.23
N ILE A 48 23.25 -1.29 -9.58
CA ILE A 48 22.19 -0.88 -8.66
C ILE A 48 22.11 -1.93 -7.55
N VAL A 49 22.36 -1.49 -6.32
CA VAL A 49 22.14 -2.31 -5.14
C VAL A 49 20.75 -2.03 -4.63
N TYR A 50 19.81 -2.93 -4.94
CA TYR A 50 18.45 -2.86 -4.39
C TYR A 50 18.51 -3.11 -2.89
N LYS A 51 18.28 -2.06 -2.10
CA LYS A 51 18.09 -2.17 -0.65
C LYS A 51 16.62 -2.34 -0.37
N CYS A 52 16.25 -3.32 0.46
CA CYS A 52 14.90 -3.39 0.97
C CYS A 52 14.64 -2.15 1.85
N PRO A 53 13.57 -1.38 1.59
CA PRO A 53 13.24 -0.22 2.41
C PRO A 53 12.93 -0.67 3.85
N LYS A 54 13.23 0.18 4.82
CA LYS A 54 13.02 -0.15 6.25
C LYS A 54 11.62 0.21 6.74
N SER A 55 10.94 1.07 6.01
CA SER A 55 9.58 1.52 6.29
C SER A 55 8.81 1.75 4.99
N TRP A 56 7.49 1.93 5.10
CA TRP A 56 6.67 2.34 3.97
C TRP A 56 7.11 3.71 3.45
N ASP A 57 7.44 4.63 4.35
CA ASP A 57 7.86 6.01 4.03
C ASP A 57 9.15 6.00 3.21
N ASP A 58 10.16 5.23 3.62
CA ASP A 58 11.41 5.05 2.87
C ASP A 58 11.19 4.49 1.46
N ALA A 59 10.11 3.72 1.27
CA ALA A 59 9.81 3.06 0.02
C ALA A 59 8.99 3.93 -0.94
N PHE A 60 8.07 4.73 -0.40
CA PHE A 60 6.97 5.30 -1.19
C PHE A 60 6.79 6.80 -1.08
N ILE A 61 7.30 7.48 -0.04
CA ILE A 61 7.13 8.94 0.03
C ILE A 61 7.77 9.59 -1.20
N ASP A 62 7.04 10.53 -1.83
CA ASP A 62 7.42 11.19 -3.09
C ASP A 62 7.66 10.22 -4.27
N SER A 63 7.28 8.96 -4.14
CA SER A 63 7.34 7.93 -5.19
C SER A 63 5.96 7.66 -5.75
N HIS A 64 5.89 7.27 -7.01
CA HIS A 64 4.62 6.97 -7.66
C HIS A 64 4.00 5.67 -7.11
N ILE A 65 2.75 5.74 -6.68
CA ILE A 65 1.95 4.59 -6.24
C ILE A 65 0.71 4.42 -7.10
N CYS A 66 0.36 3.15 -7.33
CA CYS A 66 -0.86 2.76 -8.01
C CYS A 66 -1.52 1.61 -7.24
N GLY A 67 -2.79 1.79 -6.89
CA GLY A 67 -3.54 0.90 -6.01
C GLY A 67 -4.99 1.32 -5.80
N TYR A 68 -5.58 0.88 -4.69
CA TYR A 68 -6.99 1.06 -4.37
C TYR A 68 -7.18 1.48 -2.91
N TRP A 69 -8.16 2.31 -2.61
CA TRP A 69 -8.48 2.74 -1.26
C TRP A 69 -9.99 2.79 -1.04
N ILE A 70 -10.40 2.83 0.23
CA ILE A 70 -11.79 2.90 0.64
C ILE A 70 -12.12 4.36 0.94
N ASP A 71 -13.05 4.96 0.19
CA ASP A 71 -13.48 6.33 0.46
C ASP A 71 -14.47 6.41 1.64
N HIS A 72 -14.80 7.62 2.07
CA HIS A 72 -15.71 7.84 3.22
C HIS A 72 -17.15 7.37 2.98
N PHE A 73 -17.52 7.05 1.74
CA PHE A 73 -18.79 6.43 1.37
C PHE A 73 -18.65 4.90 1.19
N SER A 74 -17.54 4.31 1.62
CA SER A 74 -17.22 2.88 1.46
C SER A 74 -17.10 2.42 0.00
N ASN A 75 -16.84 3.33 -0.95
CA ASN A 75 -16.54 2.92 -2.31
C ASN A 75 -15.06 2.57 -2.45
N ILE A 76 -14.77 1.58 -3.29
CA ILE A 76 -13.41 1.27 -3.72
C ILE A 76 -13.01 2.25 -4.84
N ARG A 77 -11.95 3.01 -4.60
CA ARG A 77 -11.42 4.02 -5.53
C ARG A 77 -10.00 3.68 -5.93
N MET A 78 -9.64 3.97 -7.18
CA MET A 78 -8.27 3.84 -7.64
C MET A 78 -7.43 5.03 -7.14
N ALA A 79 -6.17 4.76 -6.81
CA ALA A 79 -5.14 5.75 -6.57
C ALA A 79 -4.07 5.59 -7.65
N ASP A 80 -3.67 6.72 -8.25
CA ASP A 80 -2.62 6.80 -9.26
C ASP A 80 -1.95 8.18 -9.12
N ARG A 81 -0.94 8.26 -8.25
CA ARG A 81 -0.34 9.54 -7.79
C ARG A 81 1.01 9.31 -7.10
N TYR A 82 1.75 10.40 -6.86
CA TYR A 82 2.89 10.39 -5.95
C TYR A 82 2.40 10.26 -4.50
N ALA A 83 3.01 9.36 -3.74
CA ALA A 83 2.56 9.03 -2.40
C ALA A 83 2.89 10.15 -1.41
N VAL A 84 1.89 10.49 -0.61
CA VAL A 84 2.01 11.31 0.59
C VAL A 84 1.72 10.48 1.84
N ASP A 85 1.89 11.06 3.03
CA ASP A 85 1.65 10.35 4.30
C ASP A 85 0.22 9.76 4.41
N ASP A 86 -0.77 10.49 3.89
CA ASP A 86 -2.18 10.08 3.87
C ASP A 86 -2.45 8.83 3.01
N ASP A 87 -1.52 8.44 2.12
CA ASP A 87 -1.68 7.31 1.20
C ASP A 87 -1.30 5.94 1.81
N LYS A 88 -0.97 5.90 3.09
CA LYS A 88 -0.69 4.64 3.83
C LYS A 88 -1.88 3.67 3.87
N ASN A 89 -3.08 4.14 3.51
CA ASN A 89 -4.30 3.35 3.39
C ASN A 89 -4.54 2.79 1.97
N VAL A 90 -3.64 3.03 1.01
CA VAL A 90 -3.77 2.52 -0.36
C VAL A 90 -3.30 1.07 -0.42
N PHE A 91 -4.24 0.17 -0.69
CA PHE A 91 -4.00 -1.24 -0.97
C PHE A 91 -3.42 -1.43 -2.37
N LYS A 92 -2.63 -2.48 -2.56
CA LYS A 92 -2.03 -2.74 -3.88
C LYS A 92 -3.06 -3.23 -4.90
N THR A 93 -4.06 -4.00 -4.45
CA THR A 93 -5.10 -4.57 -5.32
C THR A 93 -6.49 -4.19 -4.85
N GLU A 94 -7.45 -4.17 -5.78
CA GLU A 94 -8.86 -3.94 -5.46
C GLU A 94 -9.40 -4.99 -4.48
N LYS A 95 -8.92 -6.23 -4.64
CA LYS A 95 -9.30 -7.38 -3.82
C LYS A 95 -8.88 -7.21 -2.35
N GLN A 96 -7.69 -6.67 -2.11
CA GLN A 96 -7.24 -6.31 -0.77
C GLN A 96 -8.10 -5.19 -0.15
N ALA A 97 -8.46 -4.17 -0.94
CA ALA A 97 -9.33 -3.09 -0.46
C ALA A 97 -10.75 -3.60 -0.12
N LYS A 98 -11.31 -4.51 -0.94
CA LYS A 98 -12.58 -5.20 -0.65
C LYS A 98 -12.47 -6.06 0.61
N SER A 99 -11.38 -6.80 0.78
CA SER A 99 -11.13 -7.60 1.98
C SER A 99 -11.09 -6.74 3.25
N ALA A 100 -10.38 -5.60 3.21
CA ALA A 100 -10.33 -4.68 4.34
C ALA A 100 -11.69 -4.05 4.66
N LEU A 101 -12.47 -3.68 3.64
CA LEU A 101 -13.84 -3.19 3.82
C LEU A 101 -14.75 -4.27 4.43
N ALA A 102 -14.65 -5.50 3.94
CA ALA A 102 -15.38 -6.64 4.50
C ALA A 102 -14.98 -6.90 5.96
N TYR A 103 -13.69 -6.80 6.29
CA TYR A 103 -13.20 -6.94 7.66
C TYR A 103 -13.79 -5.89 8.60
N ALA A 104 -13.84 -4.62 8.16
CA ALA A 104 -14.47 -3.56 8.94
C ALA A 104 -15.95 -3.86 9.25
N GLN A 105 -16.69 -4.42 8.30
CA GLN A 105 -18.09 -4.83 8.51
C GLN A 105 -18.20 -6.06 9.42
N ILE A 106 -17.37 -7.08 9.21
CA ILE A 106 -17.37 -8.31 10.01
C ILE A 106 -17.11 -8.00 11.47
N THR A 107 -16.14 -7.14 11.78
CA THR A 107 -15.83 -6.78 13.18
C THR A 107 -17.02 -6.14 13.91
N GLN A 108 -17.77 -5.26 13.25
CA GLN A 108 -19.00 -4.69 13.81
C GLN A 108 -20.10 -5.72 13.98
N LEU A 109 -20.29 -6.61 13.00
CA LEU A 109 -21.28 -7.68 13.09
C LEU A 109 -20.95 -8.66 14.23
N MET A 110 -19.69 -9.08 14.37
CA MET A 110 -19.25 -9.96 15.44
C MET A 110 -19.53 -9.37 16.83
N ALA A 111 -19.45 -8.05 16.98
CA ALA A 111 -19.72 -7.35 18.24
C ALA A 111 -21.21 -7.32 18.64
N LEU A 112 -22.14 -7.76 17.78
CA LEU A 112 -23.55 -7.82 18.14
C LEU A 112 -23.81 -8.84 19.27
N PRO A 113 -24.76 -8.60 20.20
CA PRO A 113 -25.03 -9.50 21.33
C PRO A 113 -25.41 -10.93 20.94
N CYS A 114 -26.07 -11.12 19.79
CA CYS A 114 -26.42 -12.43 19.25
C CYS A 114 -25.21 -13.21 18.72
N TYR A 115 -24.08 -12.54 18.49
CA TYR A 115 -22.80 -13.14 18.14
C TYR A 115 -21.85 -13.10 19.33
N ASN A 116 -20.74 -12.36 19.30
CA ASN A 116 -19.81 -12.32 20.43
C ASN A 116 -20.26 -11.37 21.54
N GLY A 117 -20.93 -10.27 21.22
CA GLY A 117 -21.16 -9.19 22.18
C GLY A 117 -19.83 -8.67 22.72
N ASP A 118 -19.74 -8.53 24.05
CA ASP A 118 -18.52 -8.08 24.74
C ASP A 118 -17.45 -9.17 24.92
N TRP A 119 -17.69 -10.39 24.42
CA TRP A 119 -16.70 -11.47 24.53
C TRP A 119 -15.47 -11.17 23.68
N ILE A 120 -14.30 -11.16 24.32
CA ILE A 120 -13.00 -11.00 23.68
C ILE A 120 -12.20 -12.29 23.92
N PRO A 121 -11.64 -12.92 22.87
CA PRO A 121 -10.82 -14.12 23.03
C PRO A 121 -9.53 -13.81 23.78
N ASP A 122 -9.29 -14.52 24.88
CA ASP A 122 -7.99 -14.54 25.58
C ASP A 122 -7.07 -15.58 24.92
N TRP A 123 -6.14 -15.10 24.09
CA TRP A 123 -5.21 -15.95 23.34
C TRP A 123 -4.05 -16.51 24.18
N GLU A 124 -3.86 -16.03 25.40
CA GLU A 124 -2.87 -16.57 26.33
C GLU A 124 -3.43 -17.81 27.07
N ASN A 125 -4.76 -17.89 27.19
CA ASN A 125 -5.43 -19.03 27.79
C ASN A 125 -5.78 -20.14 26.77
N GLY A 126 -4.91 -21.15 26.69
CA GLY A 126 -5.11 -22.33 25.86
C GLY A 126 -6.14 -23.34 26.37
N LEU A 127 -6.73 -23.14 27.56
CA LEU A 127 -7.78 -24.02 28.10
C LEU A 127 -9.19 -23.64 27.62
N ILE A 128 -9.33 -22.43 27.06
CA ILE A 128 -10.60 -21.94 26.54
C ILE A 128 -10.63 -22.16 25.03
N ASP A 129 -11.56 -23.00 24.61
CA ASP A 129 -11.91 -23.25 23.22
C ASP A 129 -12.34 -21.96 22.51
N LYS A 130 -11.78 -21.73 21.33
CA LYS A 130 -12.12 -20.60 20.46
C LYS A 130 -12.48 -21.11 19.09
N TYR A 131 -13.64 -20.70 18.57
CA TYR A 131 -14.18 -21.26 17.33
C TYR A 131 -13.93 -20.29 16.19
N SER A 132 -12.94 -20.58 15.37
CA SER A 132 -12.49 -19.67 14.30
C SER A 132 -12.92 -20.13 12.92
N LEU A 133 -13.00 -19.16 12.01
CA LEU A 133 -13.10 -19.39 10.57
C LEU A 133 -11.77 -18.99 9.93
N ILE A 134 -11.24 -19.82 9.04
CA ILE A 134 -10.06 -19.50 8.25
C ILE A 134 -10.27 -19.85 6.79
N ARG A 135 -9.46 -19.27 5.91
CA ARG A 135 -9.29 -19.79 4.54
C ARG A 135 -8.22 -20.87 4.53
N LYS A 136 -8.54 -22.03 3.97
CA LYS A 136 -7.58 -23.11 3.69
C LYS A 136 -8.00 -23.86 2.44
N ASP A 137 -7.05 -24.17 1.56
CA ASP A 137 -7.27 -24.95 0.33
C ASP A 137 -8.41 -24.41 -0.56
N GLY A 138 -8.61 -23.08 -0.56
CA GLY A 138 -9.68 -22.43 -1.34
C GLY A 138 -11.08 -22.55 -0.74
N ALA A 139 -11.21 -23.03 0.50
CA ALA A 139 -12.47 -23.12 1.24
C ALA A 139 -12.41 -22.33 2.55
N ILE A 140 -13.58 -22.06 3.14
CA ILE A 140 -13.70 -21.56 4.51
C ILE A 140 -13.78 -22.76 5.45
N GLU A 141 -12.79 -22.91 6.31
CA GLU A 141 -12.66 -24.01 7.26
C GLU A 141 -13.07 -23.60 8.68
N LEU A 142 -13.71 -24.54 9.38
CA LEU A 142 -14.21 -24.39 10.73
C LEU A 142 -13.20 -25.01 11.71
N ILE A 143 -12.44 -24.18 12.43
CA ILE A 143 -11.31 -24.65 13.25
C ILE A 143 -11.53 -24.33 14.72
N LEU A 144 -11.08 -25.25 15.58
CA LEU A 144 -10.91 -25.03 17.01
C LEU A 144 -9.50 -24.46 17.28
N ARG A 145 -9.41 -23.34 17.99
CA ARG A 145 -8.17 -22.66 18.37
C ARG A 145 -8.02 -22.61 19.88
N PHE A 146 -6.77 -22.67 20.33
CA PHE A 146 -6.39 -22.57 21.74
C PHE A 146 -5.56 -21.30 21.98
N ASN A 147 -4.35 -21.25 21.45
CA ASN A 147 -3.36 -20.18 21.64
C ASN A 147 -2.87 -19.55 20.32
N THR A 148 -3.45 -19.93 19.18
CA THR A 148 -3.13 -19.33 17.88
C THR A 148 -4.19 -18.32 17.50
N PHE A 149 -3.78 -17.06 17.43
CA PHE A 149 -4.63 -15.93 17.04
C PHE A 149 -5.35 -16.18 15.70
N SER A 150 -6.62 -15.78 15.64
CA SER A 150 -7.41 -15.73 14.41
C SER A 150 -8.37 -14.54 14.44
N PRO A 151 -8.38 -13.66 13.42
CA PRO A 151 -9.22 -12.46 13.41
C PRO A 151 -10.73 -12.75 13.47
N ILE A 152 -11.15 -13.84 12.83
CA ILE A 152 -12.55 -14.26 12.78
C ILE A 152 -12.73 -15.42 13.75
N THR A 153 -13.18 -15.10 14.95
CA THR A 153 -13.26 -16.04 16.09
C THR A 153 -14.49 -15.77 16.92
N PHE A 154 -15.12 -16.84 17.38
CA PHE A 154 -16.37 -16.80 18.12
C PHE A 154 -16.30 -17.56 19.43
N LYS A 155 -17.14 -17.12 20.37
CA LYS A 155 -17.24 -17.69 21.73
C LYS A 155 -17.78 -19.11 21.78
N SER A 156 -18.50 -19.55 20.75
CA SER A 156 -19.05 -20.91 20.66
C SER A 156 -19.13 -21.41 19.21
N LYS A 157 -19.25 -22.73 19.07
CA LYS A 157 -19.43 -23.42 17.79
C LYS A 157 -20.68 -22.93 17.06
N GLU A 158 -21.79 -22.82 17.78
CA GLU A 158 -23.11 -22.47 17.25
C GLU A 158 -23.11 -21.03 16.73
N VAL A 159 -22.47 -20.12 17.46
CA VAL A 159 -22.32 -18.71 17.05
C VAL A 159 -21.52 -18.62 15.76
N ARG A 160 -20.38 -19.32 15.67
CA ARG A 160 -19.55 -19.38 14.45
C ARG A 160 -20.34 -19.88 13.25
N GLU A 161 -21.05 -20.99 13.41
CA GLU A 161 -21.80 -21.63 12.34
C GLU A 161 -22.98 -20.78 11.88
N SER A 162 -23.68 -20.12 12.82
CA SER A 162 -24.70 -19.14 12.48
C SER A 162 -24.12 -17.94 11.73
N PHE A 163 -22.96 -17.42 12.15
CA PHE A 163 -22.33 -16.29 11.47
C PHE A 163 -21.92 -16.65 10.04
N LEU A 164 -21.26 -17.81 9.86
CA LEU A 164 -20.89 -18.31 8.53
C LEU A 164 -22.11 -18.41 7.62
N LYS A 165 -23.19 -19.02 8.11
CA LYS A 165 -24.43 -19.18 7.33
C LYS A 165 -25.04 -17.84 6.90
N ASN A 166 -25.00 -16.84 7.77
CA ASN A 166 -25.65 -15.54 7.53
C ASN A 166 -24.78 -14.58 6.71
N HIS A 167 -23.46 -14.77 6.71
CA HIS A 167 -22.50 -13.79 6.19
C HIS A 167 -21.40 -14.45 5.33
N GLU A 168 -21.69 -15.56 4.66
CA GLU A 168 -20.72 -16.30 3.84
C GLU A 168 -20.09 -15.41 2.76
N ASP A 169 -20.89 -14.65 2.01
CA ASP A 169 -20.40 -13.77 0.94
C ASP A 169 -19.42 -12.71 1.48
N LEU A 170 -19.71 -12.15 2.65
CA LEU A 170 -18.84 -11.17 3.29
C LEU A 170 -17.52 -11.82 3.75
N LEU A 171 -17.58 -13.04 4.26
CA LEU A 171 -16.40 -13.82 4.62
C LEU A 171 -15.56 -14.19 3.40
N ARG A 172 -16.19 -14.53 2.26
CA ARG A 172 -15.49 -14.80 0.99
C ARG A 172 -14.76 -13.57 0.48
N GLN A 173 -15.37 -12.39 0.56
CA GLN A 173 -14.70 -11.12 0.26
C GLN A 173 -13.51 -10.88 1.19
N TYR A 174 -13.69 -11.02 2.51
CA TYR A 174 -12.62 -10.89 3.50
C TYR A 174 -11.45 -11.84 3.22
N PHE A 175 -11.74 -13.11 2.92
CA PHE A 175 -10.73 -14.11 2.64
C PHE A 175 -10.15 -14.02 1.23
N GLU A 176 -10.47 -12.98 0.45
CA GLU A 176 -9.97 -12.79 -0.90
C GLU A 176 -10.27 -14.02 -1.79
N MET A 177 -11.51 -14.52 -1.72
CA MET A 177 -11.97 -15.70 -2.44
C MET A 177 -12.77 -15.37 -3.71
N GLU A 178 -13.12 -14.10 -3.91
CA GLU A 178 -13.83 -13.56 -5.09
C GLU A 178 -12.91 -12.89 -6.10
#